data_AF-A0A3D4WMD3-F1
#
_entry.id   AF-A0A3D4WMD3-F1
#
_cell.length_a   1.000
_cell.length_b   1.000
_cell.length_c   1.000
_cell.angle_alpha   90.00
_cell.angle_beta   90.00
_cell.angle_gamma   90.00
#
_symmetry.space_group_name_H-M   'P 1'
#
loop_
_entity.id
_entity.type
_entity.pdbx_description
1 polymer ?
#
loop_
_entity_poly.entity_id
_entity_poly.type
_entity_poly.pdbx_seq_one_letter_code
_entity_poly.pdbx_strand_id
1 'polypeptide(L)'
;GTVRFAPNLRWQEVDLREALSRAVGATDFPLTVENDANLAVLAESRYGSHAGTQNLVYFTGEVGVGAGIISDGRLIRGSRGFPGEIGHVMVEENGPVCGCGRRGCLEAVAGIGALVAKALPDSAGDGKITDLEPEVAEVIRRARAGDEVTLAALAEAGRALGRGVSIVANLLDPEVVVLGGYFVPLAPWLLPPAQEELRARGVAPQESAQIVASTLGHGAAATGGAAAVLDHIDAGNLPHL
;
A
#
# COMPACT_ATOMS: atom_id res chain seq x y z
N GLY A 1 17.36 -7.47 -13.09
CA GLY A 1 15.99 -7.20 -12.59
C GLY A 1 16.19 -6.19 -11.51
N THR A 2 16.11 -4.92 -11.89
CA THR A 2 16.89 -3.87 -11.23
C THR A 2 15.98 -2.98 -10.42
N VAL A 3 16.30 -2.83 -9.12
CA VAL A 3 15.68 -1.84 -8.25
C VAL A 3 16.35 -0.50 -8.56
N ARG A 4 15.68 0.34 -9.35
CA ARG A 4 16.22 1.65 -9.76
C ARG A 4 16.41 2.57 -8.56
N PHE A 5 15.42 2.63 -7.68
CA PHE A 5 15.45 3.47 -6.49
C PHE A 5 14.52 2.89 -5.42
N ALA A 6 14.99 2.75 -4.19
CA ALA A 6 14.16 2.41 -3.03
C ALA A 6 14.63 3.23 -1.82
N PRO A 7 13.89 4.31 -1.44
CA PRO A 7 14.36 5.26 -0.43
C PRO A 7 14.49 4.61 0.97
N ASN A 8 13.54 3.75 1.33
CA ASN A 8 13.52 3.07 2.62
C ASN A 8 14.66 2.05 2.79
N LEU A 9 15.15 1.48 1.69
CA LEU A 9 16.29 0.55 1.67
C LEU A 9 17.63 1.25 1.39
N ARG A 10 17.60 2.54 1.01
CA ARG A 10 18.74 3.29 0.50
C ARG A 10 19.42 2.61 -0.70
N TRP A 11 18.62 2.00 -1.58
CA TRP A 11 19.11 1.32 -2.77
C TRP A 11 18.98 2.22 -4.00
N GLN A 12 19.99 2.15 -4.87
CA GLN A 12 20.02 2.84 -6.15
C GLN A 12 20.69 1.92 -7.18
N GLU A 13 20.01 1.70 -8.31
CA GLU A 13 20.48 0.86 -9.43
C GLU A 13 21.02 -0.52 -8.99
N VAL A 14 20.30 -1.20 -8.09
CA VAL A 14 20.69 -2.53 -7.57
C VAL A 14 20.14 -3.63 -8.46
N ASP A 15 21.00 -4.47 -9.03
CA ASP A 15 20.55 -5.68 -9.75
C ASP A 15 20.16 -6.79 -8.76
N LEU A 16 18.94 -6.68 -8.24
CA LEU A 16 18.39 -7.64 -7.30
C LEU A 16 18.23 -9.04 -7.92
N ARG A 17 17.93 -9.12 -9.22
CA ARG A 17 17.86 -10.42 -9.93
C ARG A 17 19.21 -11.14 -9.88
N GLU A 18 20.31 -10.45 -10.18
CA GLU A 18 21.64 -11.05 -10.12
C GLU A 18 22.01 -11.47 -8.69
N ALA A 19 21.73 -10.62 -7.70
CA ALA A 19 21.96 -10.94 -6.30
C ALA A 19 21.16 -12.19 -5.86
N LEU A 20 19.88 -12.27 -6.23
CA LEU A 20 19.04 -13.42 -5.95
C LEU A 20 19.52 -14.67 -6.68
N SER A 21 19.83 -14.59 -7.98
CA SER A 21 20.38 -15.70 -8.77
C SER A 21 21.63 -16.31 -8.13
N ARG A 22 22.54 -15.49 -7.60
CA ARG A 22 23.72 -15.98 -6.89
C ARG A 22 23.36 -16.65 -5.55
N ALA A 23 22.38 -16.12 -4.84
CA ALA A 23 21.96 -16.64 -3.54
C ALA A 23 21.20 -17.98 -3.65
N VAL A 24 20.33 -18.13 -4.65
CA VAL A 24 19.55 -19.38 -4.85
C VAL A 24 20.32 -20.46 -5.61
N GLY A 25 21.42 -20.10 -6.29
CA GLY A 25 22.20 -21.01 -7.13
C GLY A 25 21.63 -21.16 -8.55
N ALA A 26 22.23 -22.05 -9.35
CA ALA A 26 21.72 -22.35 -10.68
C ALA A 26 20.35 -23.03 -10.58
N THR A 27 19.34 -22.45 -11.21
CA THR A 27 17.98 -23.00 -11.29
C THR A 27 17.50 -22.91 -12.73
N ASP A 28 16.80 -23.94 -13.19
CA ASP A 28 16.14 -23.93 -14.51
C ASP A 28 14.82 -23.13 -14.48
N PHE A 29 14.43 -22.60 -13.31
CA PHE A 29 13.21 -21.82 -13.13
C PHE A 29 13.43 -20.33 -13.45
N PRO A 30 12.44 -19.68 -14.10
CA PRO A 30 12.50 -18.25 -14.34
C PRO A 30 12.45 -17.48 -13.02
N LEU A 31 13.51 -16.72 -12.73
CA LEU A 31 13.52 -15.77 -11.62
C LEU A 31 12.89 -14.46 -12.09
N THR A 32 11.99 -13.86 -11.32
CA THR A 32 11.44 -12.53 -11.61
C THR A 32 11.51 -11.63 -10.38
N VAL A 33 11.60 -10.33 -10.61
CA VAL A 33 11.60 -9.31 -9.56
C VAL A 33 10.52 -8.31 -9.90
N GLU A 34 9.69 -7.97 -8.93
CA GLU A 34 8.56 -7.06 -9.05
C GLU A 34 8.42 -6.26 -7.76
N ASN A 35 7.76 -5.10 -7.83
CA ASN A 35 7.43 -4.31 -6.65
C ASN A 35 6.45 -5.07 -5.73
N ASP A 36 6.61 -4.90 -4.41
CA ASP A 36 5.80 -5.53 -3.38
C ASP A 36 4.30 -5.20 -3.50
N ALA A 37 3.93 -3.93 -3.68
CA ALA A 37 2.54 -3.51 -3.87
C ALA A 37 1.97 -4.03 -5.20
N ASN A 38 2.77 -4.11 -6.25
CA ASN A 38 2.40 -4.77 -7.52
C ASN A 38 2.12 -6.26 -7.33
N LEU A 39 2.91 -6.97 -6.52
CA LEU A 39 2.63 -8.36 -6.22
C LEU A 39 1.37 -8.48 -5.35
N ALA A 40 1.20 -7.64 -4.34
CA ALA A 40 0.02 -7.66 -3.49
C ALA A 40 -1.29 -7.41 -4.27
N VAL A 41 -1.30 -6.45 -5.22
CA VAL A 41 -2.49 -6.21 -6.04
C VAL A 41 -2.82 -7.39 -6.96
N LEU A 42 -1.82 -8.13 -7.46
CA LEU A 42 -2.04 -9.37 -8.22
C LEU A 42 -2.65 -10.47 -7.36
N ALA A 43 -2.24 -10.57 -6.08
CA ALA A 43 -2.84 -11.51 -5.15
C ALA A 43 -4.31 -11.15 -4.88
N GLU A 44 -4.60 -9.87 -4.63
CA GLU A 44 -5.96 -9.39 -4.37
C GLU A 44 -6.87 -9.56 -5.61
N SER A 45 -6.36 -9.28 -6.81
CA SER A 45 -7.16 -9.44 -8.04
C SER A 45 -7.50 -10.91 -8.34
N ARG A 46 -6.70 -11.86 -7.86
CA ARG A 46 -6.90 -13.30 -8.09
C ARG A 46 -7.58 -14.04 -6.94
N TYR A 47 -7.30 -13.66 -5.69
CA TYR A 47 -7.70 -14.41 -4.50
C TYR A 47 -8.37 -13.55 -3.42
N GLY A 48 -8.37 -12.23 -3.59
CA GLY A 48 -8.99 -11.30 -2.65
C GLY A 48 -10.51 -11.37 -2.66
N SER A 49 -11.12 -10.60 -1.75
CA SER A 49 -12.59 -10.48 -1.65
C SER A 49 -13.24 -9.89 -2.91
N HIS A 50 -12.45 -9.22 -3.75
CA HIS A 50 -12.87 -8.61 -5.01
C HIS A 50 -12.17 -9.26 -6.22
N ALA A 51 -11.81 -10.54 -6.11
CA ALA A 51 -11.18 -11.26 -7.22
C ALA A 51 -12.04 -11.21 -8.50
N GLY A 52 -11.39 -11.07 -9.66
CA GLY A 52 -12.05 -10.97 -10.97
C GLY A 52 -12.43 -9.54 -11.41
N THR A 53 -12.38 -8.58 -10.50
CA THR A 53 -12.52 -7.14 -10.78
C THR A 53 -11.47 -6.67 -11.78
N GLN A 54 -11.85 -5.83 -12.73
CA GLN A 54 -10.93 -5.37 -13.79
C GLN A 54 -10.19 -4.09 -13.41
N ASN A 55 -10.74 -3.29 -12.49
CA ASN A 55 -10.12 -2.06 -12.02
C ASN A 55 -10.00 -2.08 -10.49
N LEU A 56 -8.81 -2.38 -9.99
CA LEU A 56 -8.52 -2.57 -8.57
C LEU A 56 -7.21 -1.85 -8.21
N VAL A 57 -7.23 -1.10 -7.11
CA VAL A 57 -6.01 -0.48 -6.56
C VAL A 57 -5.76 -1.03 -5.16
N TYR A 58 -4.52 -1.40 -4.88
CA TYR A 58 -4.09 -1.82 -3.55
C TYR A 58 -3.22 -0.73 -2.96
N PHE A 59 -3.52 -0.23 -1.76
CA PHE A 59 -2.64 0.65 -0.98
C PHE A 59 -1.95 -0.19 0.10
N THR A 60 -0.62 -0.16 0.13
CA THR A 60 0.16 -0.80 1.19
C THR A 60 0.44 0.18 2.32
N GLY A 61 0.25 -0.25 3.57
CA GLY A 61 0.65 0.47 4.77
C GLY A 61 1.73 -0.31 5.51
N GLU A 62 2.98 -0.16 5.11
CA GLU A 62 4.13 -0.78 5.77
C GLU A 62 5.08 0.31 6.29
N VAL A 63 6.38 0.22 5.99
CA VAL A 63 7.35 1.29 6.27
C VAL A 63 6.95 2.60 5.57
N GLY A 64 6.28 2.49 4.43
CA GLY A 64 5.75 3.62 3.67
C GLY A 64 4.35 3.36 3.11
N VAL A 65 3.88 4.29 2.29
CA VAL A 65 2.60 4.15 1.56
C VAL A 65 2.86 4.03 0.06
N GLY A 66 2.62 2.85 -0.48
CA GLY A 66 2.72 2.56 -1.91
C GLY A 66 1.40 2.03 -2.47
N ALA A 67 1.35 1.80 -3.78
CA ALA A 67 0.19 1.19 -4.40
C ALA A 67 0.53 0.26 -5.57
N GLY A 68 -0.26 -0.81 -5.70
CA GLY A 68 -0.34 -1.62 -6.91
C GLY A 68 -1.63 -1.29 -7.65
N ILE A 69 -1.59 -1.28 -8.98
CA ILE A 69 -2.72 -0.81 -9.81
C ILE A 69 -3.02 -1.83 -10.90
N ILE A 70 -4.24 -2.37 -10.89
CA ILE A 70 -4.84 -3.13 -11.99
C ILE A 70 -5.85 -2.22 -12.69
N SER A 71 -5.72 -2.04 -14.00
CA SER A 71 -6.68 -1.33 -14.84
C SER A 71 -6.91 -2.13 -16.12
N ASP A 72 -8.17 -2.28 -16.52
CA ASP A 72 -8.60 -3.17 -17.60
C ASP A 72 -8.02 -4.60 -17.48
N GLY A 73 -7.98 -5.12 -16.25
CA GLY A 73 -7.45 -6.45 -15.93
C GLY A 73 -5.93 -6.57 -16.02
N ARG A 74 -5.20 -5.47 -16.20
CA ARG A 74 -3.75 -5.46 -16.41
C ARG A 74 -3.01 -4.69 -15.33
N LEU A 75 -1.92 -5.27 -14.84
CA LEU A 75 -1.00 -4.58 -13.93
C LEU A 75 -0.28 -3.42 -14.63
N ILE A 76 -0.45 -2.22 -14.08
CA ILE A 76 0.17 -0.99 -14.55
C ILE A 76 1.60 -0.89 -13.99
N ARG A 77 2.59 -1.13 -14.86
CA ARG A 77 4.03 -1.04 -14.52
C ARG A 77 4.68 0.29 -14.91
N GLY A 78 4.01 1.05 -15.78
CA GLY A 78 4.53 2.29 -16.33
C GLY A 78 5.81 2.10 -17.15
N SER A 79 6.37 3.19 -17.64
CA SER A 79 7.60 3.16 -18.47
C SER A 79 8.88 2.99 -17.67
N ARG A 80 8.84 3.33 -16.36
CA ARG A 80 10.02 3.39 -15.49
C ARG A 80 9.89 2.59 -14.19
N GLY A 81 8.76 1.93 -13.95
CA GLY A 81 8.53 1.17 -12.71
C GLY A 81 8.13 2.00 -11.49
N PHE A 82 7.60 3.22 -11.70
CA PHE A 82 7.14 4.12 -10.64
C PHE A 82 5.62 4.40 -10.56
N PRO A 83 4.69 3.68 -11.24
CA PRO A 83 3.30 3.76 -10.83
C PRO A 83 3.15 3.39 -9.35
N GLY A 84 2.15 3.96 -8.69
CA GLY A 84 1.85 3.59 -7.31
C GLY A 84 2.65 4.31 -6.23
N GLU A 85 3.46 5.31 -6.58
CA GLU A 85 4.11 6.23 -5.62
C GLU A 85 3.09 7.21 -4.97
N ILE A 86 1.92 6.69 -4.59
CA ILE A 86 0.78 7.45 -4.07
C ILE A 86 1.08 8.07 -2.70
N GLY A 87 1.98 7.44 -1.92
CA GLY A 87 2.47 7.99 -0.66
C GLY A 87 3.10 9.36 -0.80
N HIS A 88 3.59 9.72 -1.98
CA HIS A 88 4.23 11.02 -2.22
C HIS A 88 3.32 12.05 -2.91
N VAL A 89 2.06 11.70 -3.18
CA VAL A 89 1.06 12.66 -3.64
C VAL A 89 0.69 13.59 -2.50
N MET A 90 0.62 14.89 -2.79
CA MET A 90 0.24 15.90 -1.81
C MET A 90 -1.26 15.81 -1.53
N VAL A 91 -1.62 15.51 -0.28
CA VAL A 91 -3.01 15.48 0.21
C VAL A 91 -3.29 16.58 1.22
N GLU A 92 -2.27 17.34 1.63
CA GLU A 92 -2.39 18.42 2.60
C GLU A 92 -1.33 19.51 2.36
N GLU A 93 -1.72 20.63 1.76
CA GLU A 93 -0.81 21.70 1.30
C GLU A 93 0.17 22.19 2.39
N ASN A 94 -0.33 22.40 3.61
CA ASN A 94 0.46 22.86 4.76
C ASN A 94 0.86 21.72 5.72
N GLY A 95 0.90 20.49 5.20
CA GLY A 95 1.16 19.30 5.99
C GLY A 95 2.63 19.12 6.44
N PRO A 96 2.91 18.00 7.14
CA PRO A 96 4.24 17.67 7.64
C PRO A 96 5.24 17.46 6.50
N VAL A 97 6.53 17.56 6.84
CA VAL A 97 7.62 17.23 5.92
C VAL A 97 7.69 15.72 5.75
N CYS A 98 7.70 15.25 4.51
CA CYS A 98 7.84 13.85 4.14
C CYS A 98 9.32 13.46 4.07
N GLY A 99 9.62 12.17 4.22
CA GLY A 99 10.96 11.62 4.02
C GLY A 99 11.54 11.88 2.62
N CYS A 100 10.68 12.12 1.62
CA CYS A 100 11.11 12.51 0.27
C CYS A 100 11.53 13.99 0.13
N GLY A 101 11.43 14.79 1.20
CA GLY A 101 11.80 16.21 1.25
C GLY A 101 10.68 17.19 0.87
N ARG A 102 9.54 16.70 0.39
CA ARG A 102 8.34 17.52 0.11
C ARG A 102 7.47 17.67 1.37
N ARG A 103 6.40 18.45 1.27
CA ARG A 103 5.39 18.61 2.33
C ARG A 103 4.05 18.05 1.91
N GLY A 104 3.27 17.58 2.90
CA GLY A 104 1.87 17.23 2.66
C GLY A 104 1.64 15.91 1.95
N CYS A 105 2.68 15.10 1.77
CA CYS A 105 2.57 13.79 1.15
C CYS A 105 1.65 12.87 1.96
N LEU A 106 0.87 12.03 1.29
CA LEU A 106 -0.02 11.06 1.93
C LEU A 106 0.68 10.22 2.99
N GLU A 107 1.89 9.72 2.71
CA GLU A 107 2.70 8.95 3.66
C GLU A 107 3.03 9.75 4.93
N ALA A 108 3.32 11.05 4.79
CA ALA A 108 3.67 11.90 5.93
C ALA A 108 2.46 12.22 6.82
N VAL A 109 1.24 12.10 6.29
CA VAL A 109 -0.01 12.39 7.02
C VAL A 109 -0.65 11.13 7.57
N ALA A 110 -0.67 10.05 6.79
CA ALA A 110 -1.43 8.83 7.05
C ALA A 110 -0.60 7.54 7.02
N GLY A 111 0.70 7.60 6.74
CA GLY A 111 1.58 6.45 6.88
C GLY A 111 1.60 5.95 8.32
N ILE A 112 1.89 4.66 8.50
CA ILE A 112 1.78 4.00 9.81
C ILE A 112 2.67 4.68 10.86
N GLY A 113 3.89 5.06 10.50
CA GLY A 113 4.78 5.81 11.40
C GLY A 113 4.21 7.19 11.82
N ALA A 114 3.57 7.90 10.90
CA ALA A 114 2.93 9.20 11.20
C ALA A 114 1.70 9.03 12.09
N LEU A 115 0.90 7.98 11.84
CA LEU A 115 -0.25 7.62 12.65
C LEU A 115 0.17 7.27 14.07
N VAL A 116 1.17 6.38 14.22
CA VAL A 116 1.70 5.98 15.53
C VAL A 116 2.23 7.19 16.30
N ALA A 117 3.03 8.05 15.67
CA ALA A 117 3.58 9.24 16.32
C ALA A 117 2.50 10.20 16.85
N LYS A 118 1.34 10.27 16.19
CA LYS A 118 0.20 11.08 16.63
C LYS A 118 -0.64 10.39 17.71
N ALA A 119 -0.85 9.08 17.57
CA ALA A 119 -1.66 8.29 18.48
C ALA A 119 -0.96 8.03 19.83
N LEU A 120 0.36 7.90 19.80
CA LEU A 120 1.21 7.55 20.94
C LEU A 120 2.27 8.64 21.18
N PRO A 121 1.88 9.88 21.52
CA PRO A 121 2.82 10.99 21.70
C PRO A 121 3.83 10.73 22.82
N ASP A 122 3.46 9.92 23.82
CA ASP A 122 4.31 9.55 24.96
C ASP A 122 5.30 8.42 24.63
N SER A 123 5.06 7.65 23.56
CA SER A 123 5.93 6.56 23.11
C SER A 123 7.10 7.05 22.25
N ALA A 124 7.10 8.34 21.87
CA ALA A 124 8.16 8.96 21.10
C ALA A 124 9.43 9.23 21.93
N GLY A 125 9.97 8.19 22.57
CA GLY A 125 11.33 8.21 23.11
C GLY A 125 12.34 8.28 21.97
N ASP A 126 13.16 9.33 21.97
CA ASP A 126 14.53 9.54 21.43
C ASP A 126 14.91 9.04 20.01
N GLY A 127 14.05 8.33 19.28
CA GLY A 127 14.46 7.55 18.10
C GLY A 127 13.34 7.27 17.09
N LYS A 128 13.75 6.86 15.89
CA LYS A 128 12.84 6.39 14.83
C LYS A 128 12.24 5.05 15.25
N ILE A 129 10.93 4.88 15.10
CA ILE A 129 10.26 3.58 15.26
C ILE A 129 10.94 2.55 14.35
N THR A 130 11.59 1.56 14.95
CA THR A 130 12.30 0.49 14.24
C THR A 130 11.44 -0.74 13.99
N ASP A 131 10.40 -0.92 14.80
CA ASP A 131 9.42 -1.99 14.70
C ASP A 131 8.02 -1.42 14.87
N LEU A 132 7.18 -1.60 13.84
CA LEU A 132 5.82 -1.05 13.81
C LEU A 132 4.82 -1.97 14.53
N GLU A 133 5.11 -3.26 14.67
CA GLU A 133 4.13 -4.23 15.17
C GLU A 133 3.71 -3.96 16.63
N PRO A 134 4.62 -3.73 17.59
CA PRO A 134 4.26 -3.43 18.97
C PRO A 134 3.49 -2.11 19.10
N GLU A 135 3.89 -1.10 18.33
CA GLU A 135 3.27 0.22 18.34
C GLU A 135 1.85 0.17 17.77
N VAL A 136 1.64 -0.55 16.66
CA VAL A 136 0.30 -0.76 16.09
C VAL A 136 -0.58 -1.54 17.07
N ALA A 137 -0.03 -2.54 17.77
CA ALA A 137 -0.77 -3.26 18.81
C ALA A 137 -1.20 -2.33 19.96
N GLU A 138 -0.35 -1.41 20.38
CA GLU A 138 -0.66 -0.41 21.42
C GLU A 138 -1.71 0.60 20.93
N VAL A 139 -1.61 1.08 19.68
CA VAL A 139 -2.66 1.92 19.05
C VAL A 139 -4.01 1.20 19.09
N ILE A 140 -4.07 -0.07 18.71
CA ILE A 140 -5.30 -0.86 18.74
C ILE A 140 -5.84 -0.98 20.16
N ARG A 141 -4.97 -1.22 21.14
CA ARG A 141 -5.35 -1.33 22.56
C ARG A 141 -5.98 -0.02 23.06
N ARG A 142 -5.37 1.13 22.78
CA ARG A 142 -5.89 2.45 23.18
C ARG A 142 -7.19 2.80 22.47
N ALA A 143 -7.28 2.52 21.16
CA ALA A 143 -8.49 2.75 20.38
C ALA A 143 -9.69 1.94 20.93
N ARG A 144 -9.47 0.68 21.29
CA ARG A 144 -10.49 -0.17 21.95
C ARG A 144 -10.89 0.32 23.33
N ALA A 145 -9.98 0.98 24.05
CA ALA A 145 -10.26 1.59 25.34
C ALA A 145 -10.98 2.95 25.23
N GLY A 146 -11.22 3.45 24.01
CA GLY A 146 -11.88 4.73 23.80
C GLY A 146 -10.98 5.95 23.98
N ASP A 147 -9.65 5.77 23.90
CA ASP A 147 -8.69 6.87 24.03
C ASP A 147 -8.89 7.93 22.93
N GLU A 148 -9.26 9.15 23.34
CA GLU A 148 -9.66 10.22 22.42
C GLU A 148 -8.53 10.67 21.49
N VAL A 149 -7.29 10.71 21.98
CA VAL A 149 -6.11 11.10 21.19
C VAL A 149 -5.86 10.08 20.08
N THR A 150 -5.87 8.80 20.43
CA THR A 150 -5.71 7.69 19.48
C THR A 150 -6.83 7.67 18.45
N LEU A 151 -8.08 7.81 18.87
CA LEU A 151 -9.24 7.84 17.97
C LEU A 151 -9.20 9.05 17.02
N ALA A 152 -8.78 10.22 17.50
CA ALA A 152 -8.60 11.40 16.67
C ALA A 152 -7.51 11.21 15.61
N ALA A 153 -6.37 10.62 15.99
CA ALA A 153 -5.27 10.31 15.08
C ALA A 153 -5.68 9.31 13.99
N LEU A 154 -6.40 8.24 14.36
CA LEU A 154 -6.97 7.26 13.42
C LEU A 154 -7.96 7.92 12.46
N ALA A 155 -8.86 8.77 12.97
CA ALA A 155 -9.83 9.46 12.14
C ALA A 155 -9.17 10.43 11.15
N GLU A 156 -8.10 11.11 11.56
CA GLU A 156 -7.30 11.98 10.70
C GLU A 156 -6.59 11.20 9.59
N ALA A 157 -5.94 10.09 9.95
CA ALA A 157 -5.28 9.21 8.98
C ALA A 157 -6.30 8.63 7.97
N GLY A 158 -7.48 8.21 8.44
CA GLY A 158 -8.57 7.75 7.57
C GLY A 158 -9.03 8.83 6.60
N ARG A 159 -9.27 10.07 7.06
CA ARG A 159 -9.60 11.19 6.15
C ARG A 159 -8.49 11.42 5.13
N ALA A 160 -7.22 11.40 5.54
CA ALA A 160 -6.10 11.58 4.62
C ALA A 160 -6.00 10.45 3.58
N LEU A 161 -6.24 9.20 3.97
CA LEU A 161 -6.39 8.08 3.03
C LEU A 161 -7.53 8.33 2.05
N GLY A 162 -8.70 8.76 2.53
CA GLY A 162 -9.83 9.13 1.66
C GLY A 162 -9.48 10.24 0.65
N ARG A 163 -8.69 11.25 1.05
CA ARG A 163 -8.15 12.26 0.12
C ARG A 163 -7.26 11.62 -0.94
N GLY A 164 -6.32 10.77 -0.54
CA GLY A 164 -5.46 10.03 -1.47
C GLY A 164 -6.25 9.16 -2.45
N VAL A 165 -7.23 8.40 -1.93
CA VAL A 165 -8.12 7.57 -2.73
C VAL A 165 -8.94 8.41 -3.70
N SER A 166 -9.43 9.58 -3.31
CA SER A 166 -10.20 10.46 -4.21
C SER A 166 -9.39 10.91 -5.43
N ILE A 167 -8.08 11.12 -5.27
CA ILE A 167 -7.19 11.46 -6.39
C ILE A 167 -7.07 10.27 -7.34
N VAL A 168 -6.87 9.07 -6.80
CA VAL A 168 -6.82 7.83 -7.59
C VAL A 168 -8.13 7.56 -8.30
N ALA A 169 -9.26 7.73 -7.61
CA ALA A 169 -10.59 7.51 -8.16
C ALA A 169 -10.87 8.42 -9.36
N ASN A 170 -10.51 9.70 -9.27
CA ASN A 170 -10.68 10.64 -10.38
C ASN A 170 -9.78 10.35 -11.59
N LEU A 171 -8.68 9.60 -11.40
CA LEU A 171 -7.73 9.28 -12.47
C LEU A 171 -7.98 7.93 -13.12
N LEU A 172 -8.43 6.94 -12.33
CA LEU A 172 -8.46 5.54 -12.72
C LEU A 172 -9.85 4.91 -12.64
N ASP A 173 -10.82 5.57 -12.00
CA ASP A 173 -12.18 5.05 -11.78
C ASP A 173 -12.21 3.57 -11.33
N PRO A 174 -11.50 3.21 -10.23
CA PRO A 174 -11.44 1.82 -9.79
C PRO A 174 -12.76 1.39 -9.16
N GLU A 175 -13.09 0.11 -9.30
CA GLU A 175 -14.25 -0.49 -8.63
C GLU A 175 -14.00 -0.56 -7.11
N VAL A 176 -12.76 -0.85 -6.71
CA VAL A 176 -12.36 -0.99 -5.30
C VAL A 176 -10.92 -0.54 -5.05
N VAL A 177 -10.71 0.04 -3.86
CA VAL A 177 -9.40 0.29 -3.28
C VAL A 177 -9.22 -0.55 -2.02
N VAL A 178 -8.23 -1.44 -2.04
CA VAL A 178 -7.92 -2.38 -0.96
C VAL A 178 -6.78 -1.82 -0.11
N LEU A 179 -6.98 -1.68 1.19
CA LEU A 179 -5.96 -1.30 2.15
C LEU A 179 -5.30 -2.54 2.74
N GLY A 180 -3.97 -2.64 2.64
CA GLY A 180 -3.18 -3.75 3.14
C GLY A 180 -2.13 -3.37 4.17
N GLY A 181 -1.31 -4.34 4.56
CA GLY A 181 -0.30 -4.18 5.62
C GLY A 181 -0.92 -3.81 6.96
N TYR A 182 -0.28 -2.91 7.71
CA TYR A 182 -0.74 -2.46 9.02
C TYR A 182 -2.03 -1.61 8.97
N PHE A 183 -2.54 -1.24 7.80
CA PHE A 183 -3.89 -0.67 7.70
C PHE A 183 -4.97 -1.68 8.02
N VAL A 184 -4.75 -2.98 7.77
CA VAL A 184 -5.75 -4.04 7.98
C VAL A 184 -6.24 -4.09 9.43
N PRO A 185 -5.38 -4.22 10.46
CA PRO A 185 -5.86 -4.28 11.84
C PRO A 185 -6.43 -2.94 12.36
N LEU A 186 -6.14 -1.82 11.69
CA LEU A 186 -6.64 -0.49 12.00
C LEU A 186 -7.92 -0.12 11.22
N ALA A 187 -8.32 -0.96 10.26
CA ALA A 187 -9.43 -0.72 9.35
C ALA A 187 -10.76 -0.32 10.03
N PRO A 188 -11.16 -0.87 11.20
CA PRO A 188 -12.40 -0.47 11.86
C PRO A 188 -12.51 1.03 12.15
N TRP A 189 -11.37 1.71 12.34
CA TRP A 189 -11.31 3.15 12.61
C TRP A 189 -10.92 3.97 11.38
N LEU A 190 -10.20 3.38 10.42
CA LEU A 190 -9.74 4.07 9.21
C LEU A 190 -10.81 4.11 8.11
N LEU A 191 -11.51 3.01 7.88
CA LEU A 191 -12.42 2.87 6.74
C LEU A 191 -13.61 3.83 6.79
N PRO A 192 -14.33 4.02 7.93
CA PRO A 192 -15.46 4.95 7.95
C PRO A 192 -15.09 6.39 7.55
N PRO A 193 -14.07 7.05 8.16
CA PRO A 193 -13.67 8.40 7.74
C PRO A 193 -13.04 8.44 6.34
N ALA A 194 -12.34 7.38 5.91
CA ALA A 194 -11.79 7.33 4.55
C ALA A 194 -12.90 7.30 3.49
N GLN A 195 -13.92 6.46 3.69
CA GLN A 195 -15.03 6.33 2.76
C GLN A 195 -15.88 7.61 2.73
N GLU A 196 -16.11 8.25 3.88
CA GLU A 196 -16.82 9.52 3.96
C GLU A 196 -16.08 10.64 3.21
N GLU A 197 -14.77 10.76 3.43
CA GLU A 197 -13.96 11.76 2.73
C GLU A 197 -13.93 11.50 1.22
N LEU A 198 -13.84 10.23 0.78
CA LEU A 198 -13.92 9.88 -0.63
C LEU A 198 -15.24 10.34 -1.25
N ARG A 199 -16.38 10.02 -0.61
CA ARG A 199 -17.71 10.41 -1.12
C ARG A 199 -17.87 11.91 -1.20
N ALA A 200 -17.41 12.65 -0.18
CA ALA A 200 -17.49 14.11 -0.14
C ALA A 200 -16.70 14.79 -1.29
N ARG A 201 -15.73 14.08 -1.89
CA ARG A 201 -14.88 14.58 -2.98
C ARG A 201 -15.22 14.00 -4.35
N GLY A 202 -16.10 13.00 -4.40
CA GLY A 202 -16.51 12.36 -5.64
C GLY A 202 -17.47 13.25 -6.45
N VAL A 203 -17.33 13.21 -7.77
CA VAL A 203 -18.29 13.86 -8.69
C VAL A 203 -19.67 13.19 -8.59
N ALA A 204 -19.69 11.87 -8.35
CA ALA A 204 -20.89 11.08 -8.08
C ALA A 204 -20.71 10.30 -6.76
N PRO A 205 -21.08 10.88 -5.60
CA PRO A 205 -20.84 10.28 -4.28
C PRO A 205 -21.44 8.87 -4.08
N GLN A 206 -22.54 8.57 -4.79
CA GLN A 206 -23.23 7.27 -4.71
C GLN A 206 -22.54 6.19 -5.55
N GLU A 207 -21.75 6.58 -6.55
CA GLU A 207 -21.02 5.69 -7.47
C GLU A 207 -19.52 5.62 -7.10
N SER A 208 -19.14 6.11 -5.91
CA SER A 208 -17.75 6.14 -5.49
C SER A 208 -17.23 4.72 -5.23
N ALA A 209 -15.96 4.50 -5.58
CA ALA A 209 -15.24 3.26 -5.28
C ALA A 209 -15.39 2.83 -3.81
N GLN A 210 -15.39 1.53 -3.57
CA GLN A 210 -15.35 0.98 -2.21
C GLN A 210 -13.92 1.03 -1.66
N ILE A 211 -13.78 1.42 -0.39
CA ILE A 211 -12.52 1.27 0.35
C ILE A 211 -12.69 0.10 1.32
N VAL A 212 -11.86 -0.93 1.17
CA VAL A 212 -11.96 -2.17 1.95
C VAL A 212 -10.61 -2.55 2.53
N ALA A 213 -10.60 -3.39 3.57
CA ALA A 213 -9.36 -3.99 4.07
C ALA A 213 -9.05 -5.31 3.35
N SER A 214 -7.78 -5.55 3.09
CA SER A 214 -7.28 -6.83 2.57
C SER A 214 -7.65 -7.98 3.51
N THR A 215 -8.04 -9.11 2.93
CA THR A 215 -8.26 -10.38 3.65
C THR A 215 -7.08 -11.34 3.54
N LEU A 216 -6.05 -10.98 2.76
CA LEU A 216 -4.86 -11.80 2.52
C LEU A 216 -3.74 -11.55 3.54
N GLY A 217 -3.86 -10.50 4.35
CA GLY A 217 -2.92 -10.15 5.40
C GLY A 217 -1.51 -9.80 4.88
N HIS A 218 -0.50 -9.90 5.75
CA HIS A 218 0.90 -9.60 5.40
C HIS A 218 1.51 -10.54 4.33
N GLY A 219 0.82 -11.64 4.01
CA GLY A 219 1.27 -12.60 2.99
C GLY A 219 0.94 -12.19 1.55
N ALA A 220 0.17 -11.12 1.33
CA ALA A 220 -0.35 -10.75 0.01
C ALA A 220 0.73 -10.64 -1.07
N ALA A 221 1.86 -9.97 -0.79
CA ALA A 221 2.96 -9.85 -1.76
C ALA A 221 3.62 -11.20 -2.09
N ALA A 222 3.80 -12.08 -1.10
CA ALA A 222 4.35 -13.41 -1.33
C ALA A 222 3.40 -14.29 -2.16
N THR A 223 2.09 -14.27 -1.83
CA THR A 223 1.04 -14.93 -2.63
C THR A 223 1.01 -14.39 -4.05
N GLY A 224 1.17 -13.09 -4.23
CA GLY A 224 1.27 -12.42 -5.52
C GLY A 224 2.47 -12.85 -6.34
N GLY A 225 3.63 -13.04 -5.69
CA GLY A 225 4.82 -13.61 -6.32
C GLY A 225 4.56 -14.99 -6.90
N ALA A 226 3.88 -15.87 -6.15
CA ALA A 226 3.46 -17.18 -6.66
C ALA A 226 2.44 -17.06 -7.79
N ALA A 227 1.46 -16.16 -7.66
CA ALA A 227 0.43 -15.91 -8.67
C ALA A 227 1.04 -15.43 -10.00
N ALA A 228 2.03 -14.53 -9.95
CA ALA A 228 2.68 -13.99 -11.14
C ALA A 228 3.41 -15.07 -11.98
N VAL A 229 3.95 -16.11 -11.32
CA VAL A 229 4.54 -17.26 -12.01
C VAL A 229 3.45 -18.11 -12.68
N LEU A 230 2.32 -18.33 -11.99
CA LEU A 230 1.18 -19.08 -12.54
C LEU A 230 0.54 -18.35 -13.73
N ASP A 231 0.39 -17.03 -13.68
CA ASP A 231 -0.15 -16.23 -14.78
C ASP A 231 0.68 -16.41 -16.07
N HIS A 232 2.00 -16.57 -15.95
CA HIS A 232 2.86 -16.84 -17.10
C HIS A 232 2.51 -18.18 -17.77
N ILE A 233 2.26 -19.21 -16.95
CA ILE A 233 1.85 -20.54 -17.38
C ILE A 233 0.44 -20.51 -17.98
N ASP A 234 -0.51 -19.88 -17.29
CA ASP A 234 -1.92 -19.75 -17.71
C ASP A 234 -2.04 -18.99 -19.05
N ALA A 235 -1.15 -18.02 -19.29
CA ALA A 235 -1.05 -17.28 -20.55
C ALA A 235 -0.34 -18.07 -21.69
N GLY A 236 0.04 -19.33 -21.46
CA GLY A 236 0.72 -20.18 -22.44
C GLY A 236 2.20 -19.87 -22.64
N ASN A 237 2.80 -19.02 -21.80
CA ASN A 237 4.23 -18.77 -21.80
C ASN A 237 4.90 -19.79 -20.87
N LEU A 238 5.14 -20.99 -21.40
CA LEU A 238 5.84 -22.03 -20.65
C LEU A 238 7.34 -21.69 -20.59
N PRO A 239 8.00 -21.86 -19.42
CA PRO A 239 9.45 -21.72 -19.35
C PRO A 239 10.10 -22.69 -20.34
N HIS A 240 11.07 -22.19 -21.12
CA HIS A 240 11.91 -23.04 -21.94
C HIS A 240 12.78 -23.88 -21.00
N LEU A 241 12.39 -25.16 -20.82
CA LEU A 241 13.19 -26.20 -20.17
C LEU A 241 14.40 -26.56 -21.03
#